data_AF-A0A3M0BFZ6-F1
#
_entry.id   AF-A0A3M0BFZ6-F1
#
_cell.length_a   1.000
_cell.length_b   1.000
_cell.length_c   1.000
_cell.angle_alpha   90.00
_cell.angle_beta   90.00
_cell.angle_gamma   90.00
#
_symmetry.space_group_name_H-M   'P 1'
#
loop_
_entity.id
_entity.type
_entity.pdbx_description
1 polymer ?
#
loop_
_entity_poly.entity_id
_entity_poly.type
_entity_poly.pdbx_seq_one_letter_code
_entity_poly.pdbx_strand_id
1 'polypeptide(L)'
;MEKKGSVLNEISLIVLGGSVVGAIFVGILVYFLLASAGDPSALNKAIISTIIIEVAFLIPVYMIRVLIDKYIIQKIKTIEKALNEVSMGNLDHKVEIKGNDELAQLGEAFERIRISLKTIMEKLEKEEL
;
A
#
# COMPACT_ATOMS: atom_id res chain seq x y z
N MET A 1 2.93 -14.37 -18.09
CA MET A 1 3.15 -13.90 -16.71
C MET A 1 1.81 -13.40 -16.18
N GLU A 2 1.22 -14.09 -15.21
CA GLU A 2 -0.02 -13.61 -14.57
C GLU A 2 0.23 -12.23 -13.96
N LYS A 3 -0.66 -11.28 -14.24
CA LYS A 3 -0.66 -9.96 -13.61
C LYS A 3 -1.09 -10.18 -12.16
N LYS A 4 -0.13 -10.49 -11.27
CA LYS A 4 -0.41 -10.53 -9.83
C LYS A 4 -1.04 -9.19 -9.44
N GLY A 5 -2.23 -9.24 -8.85
CA GLY A 5 -2.93 -8.06 -8.36
C GLY A 5 -2.03 -7.27 -7.40
N SER A 6 -2.17 -5.95 -7.39
CA SER A 6 -1.50 -5.14 -6.38
C SER A 6 -2.12 -5.46 -5.02
N VAL A 7 -1.31 -5.83 -4.03
CA VAL A 7 -1.76 -6.06 -2.63
C VAL A 7 -2.55 -4.87 -2.10
N LEU A 8 -2.24 -3.65 -2.55
CA LEU A 8 -3.01 -2.45 -2.22
C LEU A 8 -4.45 -2.51 -2.68
N ASN A 9 -4.73 -3.11 -3.85
CA ASN A 9 -6.10 -3.27 -4.34
C ASN A 9 -6.87 -4.29 -3.51
N GLU A 10 -6.23 -5.38 -3.09
CA GLU A 10 -6.83 -6.39 -2.21
C GLU A 10 -7.18 -5.78 -0.85
N ILE A 11 -6.25 -5.05 -0.24
CA ILE A 11 -6.48 -4.34 1.03
C ILE A 11 -7.58 -3.28 0.85
N SER A 12 -7.54 -2.50 -0.24
CA SER A 12 -8.56 -1.48 -0.50
C SER A 12 -9.95 -2.09 -0.62
N LEU A 13 -10.07 -3.27 -1.25
CA LEU A 13 -11.34 -3.98 -1.38
C LEU A 13 -11.88 -4.43 -0.02
N ILE A 14 -11.02 -4.97 0.84
CA ILE A 14 -11.41 -5.39 2.20
C ILE A 14 -11.88 -4.16 3.02
N VAL A 15 -11.15 -3.05 2.95
CA VAL A 15 -11.47 -1.82 3.68
C VAL A 15 -12.81 -1.23 3.22
N LEU A 16 -13.04 -1.16 1.90
CA LEU A 16 -14.31 -0.66 1.33
C LEU A 16 -15.48 -1.61 1.63
N GLY A 17 -15.26 -2.92 1.59
CA GLY A 17 -16.28 -3.88 1.99
C GLY A 17 -16.69 -3.70 3.46
N GLY A 18 -15.71 -3.52 4.35
CA GLY A 18 -15.94 -3.26 5.76
C GLY A 18 -16.65 -1.93 6.04
N SER A 19 -16.34 -0.88 5.29
CA SER A 19 -17.00 0.43 5.46
C SER A 19 -18.48 0.37 5.14
N VAL A 20 -18.85 -0.28 4.03
CA VAL A 20 -20.25 -0.44 3.63
C VAL A 20 -21.04 -1.20 4.71
N VAL A 21 -20.48 -2.30 5.23
CA VAL A 21 -21.13 -3.06 6.33
C VAL A 21 -21.30 -2.19 7.57
N GLY A 22 -20.28 -1.43 7.95
CA GLY A 22 -20.33 -0.50 9.07
C GLY A 22 -21.36 0.62 8.88
N ALA A 23 -21.41 1.22 7.69
CA ALA A 23 -22.35 2.29 7.36
C ALA A 23 -23.80 1.81 7.37
N ILE A 24 -24.06 0.59 6.89
CA ILE A 24 -25.38 -0.06 7.00
C ILE A 24 -25.75 -0.28 8.46
N PHE A 25 -24.82 -0.80 9.28
CA PHE A 25 -25.07 -1.00 10.71
C PHE A 25 -25.42 0.31 11.43
N VAL A 26 -24.66 1.38 11.17
CA VAL A 26 -24.96 2.73 11.69
C VAL A 26 -26.32 3.21 11.21
N GLY A 27 -26.65 3.04 9.93
CA GLY A 27 -27.96 3.40 9.37
C GLY A 27 -29.12 2.71 10.08
N ILE A 28 -28.99 1.40 10.31
CA ILE A 28 -29.98 0.62 11.07
C ILE A 28 -30.13 1.17 12.49
N LEU A 29 -29.01 1.47 13.17
CA LEU A 29 -29.01 2.00 14.52
C LEU A 29 -29.68 3.38 14.57
N VAL A 30 -29.34 4.29 13.64
CA VAL A 30 -29.97 5.61 13.52
C VAL A 30 -31.46 5.49 13.26
N TYR A 31 -31.89 4.57 12.39
CA TYR A 31 -33.30 4.31 12.13
C TYR A 31 -34.03 3.89 13.42
N PHE A 32 -33.50 2.91 14.15
CA PHE A 32 -34.11 2.45 15.40
C PHE A 32 -34.20 3.55 16.46
N LEU A 33 -33.15 4.36 16.62
CA LEU A 33 -33.16 5.48 17.55
C LEU A 33 -34.24 6.52 17.21
N LEU A 34 -34.34 6.91 15.93
CA LEU A 34 -35.31 7.92 15.49
C LEU A 34 -36.74 7.37 15.48
N ALA A 35 -36.93 6.11 15.10
CA ALA A 35 -38.24 5.46 15.12
C ALA A 35 -38.75 5.31 16.56
N SER A 36 -37.88 4.93 17.51
CA SER A 36 -38.24 4.87 18.94
C SER A 36 -38.55 6.25 19.54
N ALA A 37 -38.00 7.33 18.96
CA ALA A 37 -38.31 8.71 19.34
C ALA A 37 -39.61 9.26 18.70
N GLY A 38 -40.29 8.47 17.87
CA GLY A 38 -41.51 8.88 17.19
C GLY A 38 -41.29 9.82 15.99
N ASP A 39 -40.08 9.88 15.43
CA ASP A 39 -39.78 10.72 14.27
C ASP A 39 -40.38 10.11 12.99
N PRO A 40 -41.36 10.76 12.33
CA PRO A 40 -41.98 10.22 11.10
C PRO A 40 -41.01 10.16 9.91
N SER A 41 -39.88 10.88 9.97
CA SER A 41 -38.84 10.90 8.95
C SER A 41 -37.63 10.02 9.28
N ALA A 42 -37.75 9.11 10.27
CA ALA A 42 -36.66 8.25 10.74
C ALA A 42 -35.93 7.52 9.61
N LEU A 43 -36.67 6.91 8.67
CA LEU A 43 -36.09 6.16 7.55
C LEU A 43 -35.27 7.05 6.61
N ASN A 44 -35.81 8.21 6.21
CA ASN A 44 -35.13 9.13 5.30
C ASN A 44 -33.86 9.71 5.95
N LYS A 45 -33.94 10.10 7.22
CA LYS A 45 -32.78 10.61 7.97
C LYS A 45 -31.70 9.54 8.15
N ALA A 46 -32.09 8.30 8.42
CA ALA A 46 -31.17 7.17 8.50
C ALA A 46 -30.43 6.95 7.17
N ILE A 47 -31.16 6.87 6.05
CA ILE A 47 -30.56 6.69 4.72
C ILE A 47 -29.59 7.84 4.38
N ILE A 48 -30.02 9.10 4.59
CA ILE A 48 -29.17 10.26 4.33
C ILE A 48 -27.91 10.22 5.21
N SER A 49 -28.04 9.88 6.48
CA SER A 49 -26.90 9.77 7.40
C SER A 49 -25.91 8.68 6.96
N THR A 50 -26.40 7.51 6.51
CA THR A 50 -25.56 6.44 5.97
C THR A 50 -24.78 6.89 4.75
N ILE A 51 -25.45 7.57 3.80
CA ILE A 51 -24.80 8.07 2.57
C ILE A 51 -23.72 9.11 2.91
N ILE A 52 -24.03 10.06 3.79
CA ILE A 52 -23.07 11.09 4.20
C ILE A 52 -21.84 10.46 4.86
N ILE A 53 -22.03 9.50 5.76
CA ILE A 53 -20.94 8.80 6.45
C ILE A 53 -20.08 8.02 5.45
N GLU A 54 -20.70 7.28 4.51
CA GLU A 54 -19.96 6.51 3.51
C GLU A 54 -19.13 7.44 2.62
N VAL A 55 -19.73 8.52 2.09
CA VAL A 55 -19.01 9.49 1.26
C VAL A 55 -17.87 10.15 2.04
N ALA A 56 -18.10 10.52 3.29
CA ALA A 56 -17.06 11.09 4.15
C ALA A 56 -15.91 10.11 4.39
N PHE A 57 -16.19 8.80 4.47
CA PHE A 57 -15.19 7.75 4.67
C PHE A 57 -14.32 7.49 3.42
N LEU A 58 -14.86 7.68 2.21
CA LEU A 58 -14.10 7.45 0.97
C LEU A 58 -12.88 8.38 0.83
N ILE A 59 -12.96 9.61 1.32
CA ILE A 59 -11.89 10.61 1.22
C ILE A 59 -10.59 10.14 1.91
N PRO A 60 -10.57 9.82 3.21
CA PRO A 60 -9.36 9.36 3.88
C PRO A 60 -8.87 8.01 3.32
N VAL A 61 -9.76 7.10 2.94
CA VAL A 61 -9.36 5.81 2.32
C VAL A 61 -8.60 6.05 1.02
N TYR A 62 -9.13 6.89 0.14
CA TYR A 62 -8.48 7.21 -1.12
C TYR A 62 -7.14 7.91 -0.89
N MET A 63 -7.08 8.86 0.05
CA MET A 63 -5.84 9.56 0.41
C MET A 63 -4.77 8.58 0.90
N ILE A 64 -5.11 7.70 1.86
CA ILE A 64 -4.18 6.68 2.38
C ILE A 64 -3.69 5.76 1.25
N ARG A 65 -4.59 5.34 0.35
CA ARG A 65 -4.22 4.51 -0.81
C ARG A 65 -3.15 5.18 -1.67
N VAL A 66 -3.32 6.46 -1.99
CA VAL A 66 -2.33 7.23 -2.78
C VAL A 66 -1.01 7.37 -2.02
N LEU A 67 -1.05 7.59 -0.70
CA LEU A 67 0.15 7.67 0.13
C LEU A 67 0.91 6.35 0.16
N ILE A 68 0.23 5.21 0.35
CA ILE A 68 0.87 3.89 0.33
C ILE A 68 1.52 3.60 -1.02
N ASP A 69 0.81 3.88 -2.13
CA ASP A 69 1.37 3.66 -3.45
C ASP A 69 2.67 4.47 -3.66
N LYS A 70 2.62 5.77 -3.34
CA LYS A 70 3.74 6.70 -3.54
C LYS A 70 4.92 6.42 -2.62
N TYR A 71 4.68 6.23 -1.33
CA TYR A 71 5.76 6.18 -0.33
C TYR A 71 6.29 4.76 -0.07
N ILE A 72 5.49 3.73 -0.34
CA ILE A 72 5.88 2.34 -0.07
C ILE A 72 6.03 1.56 -1.38
N ILE A 73 4.97 1.44 -2.17
CA ILE A 73 4.97 0.53 -3.34
C ILE A 73 5.97 0.97 -4.40
N GLN A 74 6.03 2.26 -4.72
CA GLN A 74 6.99 2.78 -5.70
C GLN A 74 8.44 2.59 -5.25
N LYS A 75 8.74 2.75 -3.95
CA LYS A 75 10.08 2.48 -3.41
C LYS A 75 10.42 1.00 -3.51
N ILE A 76 9.50 0.10 -3.15
CA ILE A 76 9.70 -1.35 -3.29
C ILE A 76 9.96 -1.74 -4.74
N LYS A 77 9.18 -1.22 -5.70
CA LYS A 77 9.41 -1.45 -7.13
C LYS A 77 10.77 -0.94 -7.61
N THR A 78 11.26 0.15 -7.03
CA THR A 78 12.60 0.67 -7.34
C THR A 78 13.68 -0.30 -6.88
N ILE A 79 13.55 -0.84 -5.66
CA ILE A 79 14.45 -1.88 -5.13
C ILE A 79 14.38 -3.15 -6.00
N GLU A 80 13.16 -3.62 -6.31
CA GLU A 80 12.94 -4.80 -7.16
C GLU A 80 13.62 -4.65 -8.52
N LYS A 81 13.48 -3.49 -9.16
CA LYS A 81 14.11 -3.21 -10.44
C LYS A 81 15.63 -3.24 -10.33
N ALA A 82 16.20 -2.59 -9.33
CA ALA A 82 17.65 -2.58 -9.13
C ALA A 82 18.20 -3.98 -8.85
N LEU A 83 17.47 -4.79 -8.06
CA LEU A 83 17.84 -6.18 -7.82
C LEU A 83 17.76 -7.06 -9.07
N ASN A 84 16.77 -6.84 -9.93
CA ASN A 84 16.70 -7.55 -11.20
C ASN A 84 17.92 -7.27 -12.07
N GLU A 85 18.39 -6.02 -12.17
CA GLU A 85 19.64 -5.67 -12.87
C GLU A 85 20.84 -6.42 -12.27
N VAL A 86 21.00 -6.38 -10.95
CA VAL A 86 22.08 -7.08 -10.23
C VAL A 86 22.02 -8.59 -10.48
N SER A 87 20.82 -9.19 -10.47
CA SER A 87 20.61 -10.62 -10.71
C SER A 87 20.95 -11.06 -12.15
N MET A 88 20.86 -10.13 -13.11
CA MET A 88 21.24 -10.36 -14.50
C MET A 88 22.74 -10.10 -14.76
N GLY A 89 23.51 -9.83 -13.71
CA GLY A 89 24.95 -9.56 -13.79
C GLY A 89 25.31 -8.09 -14.02
N ASN A 90 24.33 -7.18 -14.12
CA ASN A 90 24.58 -5.75 -14.22
C ASN A 90 24.88 -5.17 -12.82
N LEU A 91 26.12 -5.36 -12.39
CA LEU A 91 26.58 -4.92 -11.08
C LEU A 91 26.92 -3.43 -11.03
N ASP A 92 26.90 -2.71 -12.15
CA ASP A 92 27.12 -1.25 -12.15
C ASP A 92 25.86 -0.46 -11.77
N HIS A 93 24.70 -1.12 -11.78
CA HIS A 93 23.45 -0.51 -11.38
C HIS A 93 23.33 -0.43 -9.84
N LYS A 94 23.55 0.75 -9.28
CA LYS A 94 23.46 1.00 -7.83
C LYS A 94 22.03 0.89 -7.30
N VAL A 95 21.90 0.39 -6.08
CA VAL A 95 20.62 0.39 -5.34
C VAL A 95 20.55 1.65 -4.47
N GLU A 96 19.99 2.74 -5.01
CA GLU A 96 19.85 4.01 -4.29
C GLU A 96 18.39 4.29 -3.91
N ILE A 97 18.08 4.21 -2.61
CA ILE A 97 16.77 4.54 -2.05
C ILE A 97 16.90 5.73 -1.11
N LYS A 98 16.20 6.82 -1.41
CA LYS A 98 16.18 8.02 -0.56
C LYS A 98 15.24 7.81 0.62
N GLY A 99 15.69 8.23 1.79
CA GLY A 99 14.88 8.25 3.00
C GLY A 99 15.74 8.01 4.24
N ASN A 100 15.08 7.96 5.38
CA ASN A 100 15.66 7.52 6.64
C ASN A 100 14.68 6.55 7.34
N ASP A 101 13.98 5.77 6.52
CA ASP A 101 12.97 4.79 6.92
C ASP A 101 13.49 3.36 6.68
N GLU A 102 12.69 2.36 7.04
CA GLU A 102 13.02 0.95 6.91
C GLU A 102 13.27 0.55 5.45
N LEU A 103 12.65 1.25 4.48
CA LEU A 103 12.85 0.99 3.06
C LEU A 103 14.20 1.52 2.55
N ALA A 104 14.67 2.65 3.09
CA ALA A 104 16.02 3.13 2.81
C ALA A 104 17.07 2.17 3.39
N GLN A 105 16.90 1.72 4.63
CA GLN A 105 17.79 0.73 5.26
C GLN A 105 17.81 -0.61 4.49
N LEU A 106 16.66 -1.04 3.97
CA LEU A 106 16.57 -2.21 3.09
C LEU A 106 17.34 -2.00 1.78
N GLY A 107 17.21 -0.82 1.16
CA GLY A 107 17.99 -0.45 -0.02
C GLY A 107 19.50 -0.50 0.23
N GLU A 108 19.97 0.03 1.35
CA GLU A 108 21.38 -0.02 1.76
C GLU A 108 21.87 -1.46 1.98
N ALA A 109 21.05 -2.33 2.57
CA ALA A 109 21.39 -3.73 2.72
C ALA A 109 21.59 -4.43 1.37
N PHE A 110 20.73 -4.15 0.39
CA PHE A 110 20.88 -4.67 -0.96
C PHE A 110 22.08 -4.06 -1.70
N GLU A 111 22.39 -2.80 -1.49
CA GLU A 111 23.59 -2.17 -2.06
C GLU A 111 24.87 -2.85 -1.55
N ARG A 112 24.93 -3.20 -0.26
CA ARG A 112 26.05 -3.98 0.28
C ARG A 112 26.20 -5.34 -0.41
N ILE A 113 25.08 -6.02 -0.72
CA ILE A 113 25.09 -7.29 -1.45
C ILE A 113 25.64 -7.09 -2.87
N ARG A 114 25.17 -6.06 -3.60
CA ARG A 114 25.66 -5.72 -4.94
C ARG A 114 27.18 -5.48 -4.93
N ILE A 115 27.68 -4.67 -4.00
CA ILE A 115 29.11 -4.36 -3.87
C ILE A 115 29.92 -5.62 -3.59
N SER A 116 29.44 -6.49 -2.70
CA SER A 116 30.10 -7.76 -2.39
C SER A 116 30.20 -8.65 -3.62
N LEU A 117 29.12 -8.79 -4.38
CA LEU A 117 29.10 -9.57 -5.63
C LEU A 117 30.07 -9.00 -6.66
N LYS A 118 30.07 -7.67 -6.83
CA LYS A 118 31.00 -6.98 -7.73
C LYS A 118 32.46 -7.24 -7.37
N THR A 119 32.79 -7.12 -6.10
CA THR A 119 34.14 -7.37 -5.59
C THR A 119 34.57 -8.83 -5.83
N ILE A 120 33.67 -9.78 -5.62
CA ILE A 120 33.95 -11.21 -5.86
C ILE A 120 34.21 -11.46 -7.35
N MET A 121 33.37 -10.93 -8.23
CA MET A 121 33.53 -11.08 -9.68
C MET A 121 34.84 -10.45 -10.19
N GLU A 122 35.17 -9.24 -9.73
CA GLU A 122 36.44 -8.57 -10.08
C GLU A 122 37.67 -9.36 -9.63
N LYS A 123 37.61 -10.03 -8.47
CA LYS A 123 38.70 -10.89 -7.99
C LYS A 123 38.85 -12.17 -8.81
N LEU A 124 37.73 -12.78 -9.21
CA LEU A 124 37.72 -13.95 -10.08
C LEU A 124 38.30 -13.64 -11.46
N GLU A 125 37.94 -12.48 -12.04
CA GLU A 125 38.48 -12.03 -13.33
C GLU A 125 40.00 -11.79 -13.30
N LYS A 126 40.53 -11.41 -12.15
CA LYS A 126 41.97 -11.18 -11.95
C LYS A 126 42.75 -12.43 -11.55
N GLU A 127 42.10 -13.59 -11.44
CA GLU A 127 42.69 -14.84 -10.93
C GLU A 127 43.34 -14.67 -9.54
N GLU A 128 42.82 -13.75 -8.70
CA GLU A 128 43.34 -13.47 -7.35
C GLU A 128 42.71 -14.36 -6.26
N LEU A 129 42.11 -15.50 -6.64
CA LEU A 129 41.45 -16.46 -5.75
C LEU A 129 41.92 -17.89 -6.03
#